data_AF-X0XT71-F1
#
_entry.id   AF-X0XT71-F1
#
_cell.length_a   1.000
_cell.length_b   1.000
_cell.length_c   1.000
_cell.angle_alpha   90.00
_cell.angle_beta   90.00
_cell.angle_gamma   90.00
#
_symmetry.space_group_name_H-M   'P 1'
#
loop_
_entity.id
_entity.type
_entity.pdbx_description
1 polymer ?
#
loop_
_entity_poly.entity_id
_entity_poly.type
_entity_poly.pdbx_seq_one_letter_code
_entity_poly.pdbx_strand_id
1 'polypeptide(L)'
;LKHLLLSASYTRMEARDVGTDENLLRRPKDKFTALLSFNIQEKTDMTITLVHVGKREDNFFSGFTSSRVTMDSYTLLNATAAYNILRYTRVFIRFDNILNKKYEVIKGYGAPGLSIYGGFKLDF
;
A
#
# COMPACT_ATOMS: atom_id res chain seq x y z
N LEU A 1 5.62 -6.96 25.21
CA LEU A 1 4.79 -6.00 24.44
C LEU A 1 3.75 -5.44 25.40
N LYS A 2 3.51 -4.12 25.43
CA LYS A 2 2.40 -3.54 26.22
C LYS A 2 1.20 -3.16 25.36
N HIS A 3 1.44 -2.88 24.08
CA HIS A 3 0.45 -2.56 23.06
C HIS A 3 0.73 -3.40 21.82
N LEU A 4 -0.30 -4.11 21.39
CA LEU A 4 -0.36 -4.90 20.16
C LEU A 4 -1.70 -4.59 19.52
N LEU A 5 -1.68 -4.06 18.31
CA LEU A 5 -2.85 -3.82 17.48
C LEU A 5 -2.71 -4.64 16.21
N LEU A 6 -3.70 -5.49 15.95
CA LEU A 6 -3.88 -6.17 14.69
C LEU A 6 -5.17 -5.65 14.06
N SER A 7 -5.10 -5.21 12.81
CA SER A 7 -6.26 -4.82 12.03
C SER A 7 -6.17 -5.44 10.65
N ALA A 8 -7.30 -5.91 10.12
CA ALA A 8 -7.38 -6.43 8.76
C ALA A 8 -8.72 -6.02 8.14
N SER A 9 -8.69 -5.80 6.84
CA SER A 9 -9.87 -5.51 6.03
C SER A 9 -9.78 -6.24 4.70
N TYR A 10 -10.93 -6.70 4.23
CA TYR A 10 -11.11 -7.29 2.92
C TYR A 10 -12.32 -6.65 2.26
N THR A 11 -12.21 -6.37 0.97
CA THR A 11 -13.30 -5.85 0.16
C THR A 11 -13.42 -6.69 -1.10
N ARG A 12 -14.62 -7.24 -1.32
CA ARG A 12 -15.07 -7.74 -2.61
C ARG A 12 -15.91 -6.67 -3.28
N MET A 13 -15.54 -6.27 -4.49
CA MET A 13 -16.24 -5.25 -5.25
C MET A 13 -16.63 -5.80 -6.62
N GLU A 14 -17.91 -5.66 -6.94
CA GLU A 14 -18.44 -5.89 -8.27
C GLU A 14 -18.99 -4.58 -8.79
N ALA A 15 -18.32 -4.04 -9.79
CA ALA A 15 -18.65 -2.76 -10.39
C ALA A 15 -18.62 -2.97 -11.90
N ARG A 16 -19.77 -2.81 -12.55
CA ARG A 16 -19.95 -3.03 -13.98
C ARG A 16 -20.70 -1.87 -14.63
N ASP A 17 -20.45 -1.66 -15.91
CA ASP A 17 -21.27 -0.81 -16.75
C ASP A 17 -22.61 -1.50 -17.06
N VAL A 18 -23.73 -0.77 -16.92
CA VAL A 18 -25.07 -1.35 -17.08
C VAL A 18 -25.40 -1.63 -18.56
N GLY A 19 -24.83 -0.86 -19.49
CA GLY A 19 -25.07 -0.99 -20.92
C GLY A 19 -24.24 -2.08 -21.58
N THR A 20 -22.98 -2.27 -21.13
CA THR A 20 -22.04 -3.22 -21.75
C THR A 20 -21.75 -4.47 -20.92
N ASP A 21 -22.19 -4.53 -19.66
CA ASP A 21 -21.84 -5.56 -18.66
C ASP A 21 -20.33 -5.74 -18.42
N GLU A 22 -19.51 -4.80 -18.88
CA GLU A 22 -18.08 -4.83 -18.66
C GLU A 22 -17.72 -4.33 -17.25
N ASN A 23 -16.61 -4.80 -16.66
CA ASN A 23 -16.19 -4.28 -15.35
C ASN A 23 -15.87 -2.77 -15.44
N LEU A 24 -16.00 -2.02 -14.36
CA LEU A 24 -15.50 -0.65 -14.35
C LEU A 24 -13.97 -0.62 -14.27
N LEU A 25 -13.36 0.25 -15.07
CA LEU A 25 -11.91 0.40 -15.12
C LEU A 25 -11.34 0.80 -13.74
N ARG A 26 -10.15 0.29 -13.44
CA ARG A 26 -9.34 0.55 -12.24
C ARG A 26 -10.03 0.14 -10.93
N ARG A 27 -11.06 -0.70 -10.99
CA ARG A 27 -11.75 -1.27 -9.83
C ARG A 27 -11.29 -2.71 -9.61
N PRO A 28 -10.39 -2.97 -8.64
CA PRO A 28 -10.00 -4.34 -8.31
C PRO A 28 -11.19 -5.07 -7.68
N LYS A 29 -11.44 -6.31 -8.11
CA LYS A 29 -12.51 -7.14 -7.52
C LYS A 29 -12.22 -7.48 -6.07
N ASP A 30 -10.95 -7.69 -5.73
CA ASP A 30 -10.50 -8.07 -4.41
C ASP A 30 -9.43 -7.11 -3.92
N LYS A 31 -9.60 -6.60 -2.71
CA LYS A 31 -8.57 -5.82 -2.01
C LYS A 31 -8.47 -6.29 -0.57
N PHE A 32 -7.24 -6.52 -0.11
CA PHE A 32 -6.95 -6.90 1.26
C PHE A 32 -5.93 -5.93 1.86
N THR A 33 -6.11 -5.56 3.12
CA THR A 33 -5.15 -4.75 3.87
C THR A 33 -5.06 -5.29 5.29
N ALA A 34 -3.85 -5.61 5.73
CA ALA A 34 -3.55 -5.99 7.10
C ALA A 34 -2.51 -5.04 7.70
N LEU A 35 -2.68 -4.71 8.97
CA LEU A 35 -1.83 -3.85 9.75
C LEU A 35 -1.52 -4.53 11.08
N LEU A 36 -0.23 -4.55 11.42
CA LEU A 36 0.28 -5.01 12.70
C LEU A 36 1.10 -3.88 13.31
N SER A 37 0.65 -3.34 14.44
CA SER A 37 1.37 -2.32 15.20
C SER A 37 1.69 -2.83 16.60
N PHE A 38 2.92 -2.63 17.06
CA PHE A 38 3.35 -3.07 18.37
C PHE A 38 4.50 -2.24 18.90
N ASN A 39 4.65 -2.22 20.22
CA ASN A 39 5.77 -1.54 20.88
C ASN A 39 6.78 -2.52 21.50
N ILE A 40 8.07 -2.17 21.39
CA ILE A 40 9.18 -2.85 22.08
C ILE A 40 9.69 -1.93 23.18
N GLN A 41 9.69 -2.44 24.42
CA GLN A 41 10.28 -1.78 25.61
C GLN A 41 9.90 -0.29 25.78
N GLU A 42 8.66 0.08 25.46
CA GLU A 42 8.09 1.46 25.52
C GLU A 42 8.81 2.57 24.72
N LYS A 43 9.99 2.31 24.19
CA LYS A 43 10.79 3.29 23.43
C LYS A 43 10.66 3.13 21.93
N THR A 44 10.32 1.93 21.46
CA THR A 44 10.23 1.62 20.04
C THR A 44 8.80 1.30 19.63
N ASP A 45 8.31 1.99 18.62
CA ASP A 45 7.04 1.69 17.95
C ASP A 45 7.34 1.07 16.58
N MET A 46 6.71 -0.05 16.27
CA MET A 46 6.77 -0.68 14.95
C MET A 46 5.38 -0.83 14.35
N THR A 47 5.26 -0.58 13.06
CA THR A 47 4.06 -0.81 12.28
C THR A 47 4.43 -1.50 10.97
N ILE A 48 3.76 -2.60 10.67
CA ILE A 48 3.90 -3.36 9.42
C ILE A 48 2.55 -3.33 8.73
N THR A 49 2.53 -3.04 7.43
CA THR A 49 1.30 -3.05 6.62
C THR A 49 1.50 -3.94 5.40
N LEU A 50 0.57 -4.86 5.18
CA LEU A 50 0.45 -5.65 3.96
C LEU A 50 -0.77 -5.16 3.18
N VAL A 51 -0.58 -4.78 1.92
CA VAL A 51 -1.67 -4.38 1.02
C VAL A 51 -1.64 -5.29 -0.20
N HIS A 52 -2.73 -5.98 -0.47
CA HIS A 52 -2.93 -6.71 -1.71
C HIS A 52 -4.04 -6.08 -2.54
N VAL A 53 -3.75 -5.84 -3.82
CA VAL A 53 -4.70 -5.34 -4.81
C VAL A 53 -4.82 -6.37 -5.91
N GLY A 54 -6.03 -6.90 -6.09
CA GLY A 54 -6.33 -7.89 -7.12
C GLY A 54 -6.23 -7.34 -8.54
N LYS A 55 -6.42 -8.23 -9.51
CA LYS A 55 -6.48 -7.86 -10.93
C LYS A 55 -7.60 -6.84 -11.16
N ARG A 56 -7.36 -5.94 -12.09
CA ARG A 56 -8.30 -4.90 -12.52
C ARG A 56 -8.01 -4.52 -13.95
N GLU A 57 -9.00 -3.98 -14.63
CA GLU A 57 -8.83 -3.55 -16.02
C GLU A 57 -8.49 -2.06 -16.09
N ASP A 58 -7.75 -1.65 -17.09
CA ASP A 58 -7.50 -0.25 -17.41
C ASP A 58 -7.45 -0.08 -18.93
N ASN A 59 -7.50 1.15 -19.39
CA ASN A 59 -7.24 1.46 -20.79
C ASN A 59 -5.76 1.78 -20.98
N PHE A 60 -5.14 1.05 -21.90
CA PHE A 60 -3.84 1.42 -22.45
C PHE A 60 -4.06 2.34 -23.65
N PHE A 61 -3.49 3.54 -23.58
CA PHE A 61 -3.57 4.51 -24.66
C PHE A 61 -2.30 4.46 -25.51
N SER A 62 -2.47 4.30 -26.83
CA SER A 62 -1.40 4.37 -27.82
C SER A 62 -1.81 5.35 -28.92
N GLY A 63 -1.25 6.57 -28.86
CA GLY A 63 -1.68 7.69 -29.69
C GLY A 63 -3.16 8.01 -29.48
N PHE A 64 -3.94 8.05 -30.57
CA PHE A 64 -5.39 8.28 -30.56
C PHE A 64 -6.22 7.01 -30.34
N THR A 65 -5.59 5.86 -30.09
CA THR A 65 -6.28 4.58 -29.87
C THR A 65 -6.18 4.15 -28.40
N SER A 66 -7.19 3.41 -27.93
CA SER A 66 -7.17 2.79 -26.60
C SER A 66 -7.56 1.33 -26.70
N SER A 67 -6.88 0.48 -25.95
CA SER A 67 -7.26 -0.91 -25.75
C SER A 67 -7.40 -1.22 -24.27
N ARG A 68 -8.39 -2.06 -23.94
CA ARG A 68 -8.60 -2.53 -22.59
C ARG A 68 -7.55 -3.59 -22.26
N VAL A 69 -6.88 -3.43 -21.13
CA VAL A 69 -5.87 -4.38 -20.64
C VAL A 69 -6.19 -4.80 -19.22
N THR A 70 -5.97 -6.08 -18.91
CA THR A 70 -5.99 -6.55 -17.52
C THR A 70 -4.64 -6.29 -16.89
N MET A 71 -4.63 -5.49 -15.82
CA MET A 71 -3.46 -5.27 -15.00
C MET A 71 -3.26 -6.41 -14.01
N ASP A 72 -2.01 -6.79 -13.79
CA ASP A 72 -1.64 -7.76 -12.77
C ASP A 72 -2.00 -7.27 -11.37
N SER A 73 -2.33 -8.24 -10.51
CA SER A 73 -2.41 -8.02 -9.07
C SER A 73 -1.03 -7.69 -8.49
N TYR A 74 -1.01 -6.98 -7.37
CA TYR A 74 0.22 -6.69 -6.66
C TYR A 74 0.03 -6.73 -5.15
N THR A 75 1.11 -7.05 -4.46
CA THR A 75 1.19 -7.04 -3.00
C THR A 75 2.33 -6.12 -2.59
N LEU A 76 2.06 -5.23 -1.65
CA LEU A 76 3.02 -4.31 -1.05
C LEU A 76 3.17 -4.67 0.43
N LEU A 77 4.42 -4.76 0.88
CA LEU A 77 4.77 -4.84 2.30
C LEU A 77 5.46 -3.53 2.66
N ASN A 78 4.95 -2.84 3.67
CA ASN A 78 5.50 -1.60 4.18
C ASN A 78 5.82 -1.78 5.67
N ALA A 79 6.83 -1.08 6.15
CA ALA A 79 7.16 -1.07 7.58
C ALA A 79 7.66 0.31 8.02
N THR A 80 7.29 0.70 9.23
CA THR A 80 7.80 1.88 9.91
C THR A 80 8.30 1.48 11.28
N ALA A 81 9.48 1.94 11.65
CA ALA A 81 10.01 1.84 13.01
C ALA A 81 10.33 3.24 13.52
N ALA A 82 9.91 3.55 14.75
CA ALA A 82 10.21 4.79 15.42
C ALA A 82 10.80 4.53 16.81
N TYR A 83 11.76 5.35 17.23
CA TYR A 83 12.46 5.18 18.50
C TYR A 83 12.63 6.52 19.23
N ASN A 84 12.25 6.54 20.52
CA ASN A 84 12.46 7.67 21.41
C ASN A 84 13.94 7.72 21.85
N ILE A 85 14.76 8.55 21.20
CA ILE A 85 16.18 8.72 21.54
C ILE A 85 16.38 9.59 22.78
N LEU A 86 15.51 10.60 22.98
CA LEU A 86 15.49 11.51 24.12
C LEU A 86 14.04 11.71 24.58
N ARG A 87 13.83 12.39 25.71
CA ARG A 87 12.49 12.68 26.24
C ARG A 87 11.57 13.38 25.23
N TYR A 88 12.12 14.29 24.42
CA TYR A 88 11.39 15.12 23.46
C TYR A 88 11.79 14.85 22.01
N THR A 89 12.55 13.78 21.75
CA THR A 89 13.07 13.51 20.41
C THR A 89 12.86 12.07 20.01
N ARG A 90 12.15 11.89 18.89
CA ARG A 90 11.86 10.60 18.28
C ARG A 90 12.47 10.55 16.88
N VAL A 91 13.19 9.49 16.56
CA VAL A 91 13.65 9.21 15.19
C VAL A 91 12.77 8.16 14.56
N PHE A 92 12.65 8.15 13.24
CA PHE A 92 11.93 7.10 12.53
C PHE A 92 12.60 6.74 11.20
N ILE A 93 12.32 5.52 10.76
CA ILE A 93 12.63 5.00 9.44
C ILE A 93 11.37 4.34 8.87
N ARG A 94 11.09 4.57 7.59
CA ARG A 94 9.96 4.00 6.84
C ARG A 94 10.47 3.34 5.58
N PHE A 95 10.01 2.13 5.35
CA PHE A 95 10.23 1.34 4.14
C PHE A 95 8.89 1.14 3.45
N ASP A 96 8.76 1.68 2.24
CA ASP A 96 7.61 1.45 1.37
C ASP A 96 8.00 0.46 0.27
N ASN A 97 7.10 -0.48 -0.03
CA ASN A 97 7.29 -1.51 -1.05
C ASN A 97 8.56 -2.35 -0.83
N ILE A 98 8.69 -2.94 0.37
CA ILE A 98 9.83 -3.78 0.80
C ILE A 98 10.12 -4.92 -0.19
N LEU A 99 9.07 -5.47 -0.79
CA LEU A 99 9.16 -6.56 -1.78
C LEU A 99 9.71 -6.09 -3.15
N ASN A 100 9.98 -4.79 -3.29
CA ASN A 100 10.42 -4.14 -4.53
C ASN A 100 9.55 -4.52 -5.75
N LYS A 101 8.23 -4.60 -5.52
CA LYS A 101 7.28 -4.98 -6.57
C LYS A 101 7.22 -3.86 -7.60
N LYS A 102 7.47 -4.18 -8.87
CA LYS A 102 7.12 -3.29 -9.99
C LYS A 102 5.61 -3.37 -10.20
N TYR A 103 4.94 -2.24 -10.06
CA TYR A 103 3.49 -2.14 -10.23
C TYR A 103 3.12 -0.77 -10.82
N GLU A 104 1.91 -0.70 -11.31
CA GLU A 104 1.29 0.49 -11.88
C GLU A 104 -0.09 0.60 -11.22
N VAL A 105 -0.53 1.81 -10.86
CA VAL A 105 -1.92 2.05 -10.43
C VAL A 105 -2.81 2.32 -11.65
N ILE A 106 -2.25 3.06 -12.61
CA ILE A 106 -2.80 3.37 -13.92
C ILE A 106 -1.81 2.84 -14.95
N LYS A 107 -2.28 2.15 -15.99
CA LYS A 107 -1.41 1.56 -17.00
C LYS A 107 -0.51 2.62 -17.65
N GLY A 108 0.79 2.35 -17.75
CA GLY A 108 1.78 3.26 -18.31
C GLY A 108 2.38 4.25 -17.30
N TYR A 109 1.83 4.32 -16.08
CA TYR A 109 2.33 5.18 -15.00
C TYR A 109 2.94 4.31 -13.90
N GLY A 110 4.27 4.21 -13.95
CA GLY A 110 5.06 3.48 -12.96
C GLY A 110 4.91 4.06 -11.57
N ALA A 111 4.74 3.19 -10.58
CA ALA A 111 4.83 3.56 -9.18
C ALA A 111 6.27 3.34 -8.64
N PRO A 112 6.66 4.03 -7.55
CA PRO A 112 7.97 3.81 -6.92
C PRO A 112 8.21 2.34 -6.53
N GLY A 113 9.44 1.87 -6.73
CA GLY A 113 9.95 0.61 -6.20
C GLY A 113 10.18 0.69 -4.68
N LEU A 114 11.10 -0.13 -4.16
CA LEU A 114 11.56 0.01 -2.77
C LEU A 114 11.97 1.46 -2.49
N SER A 115 11.34 2.08 -1.49
CA SER A 115 11.62 3.45 -1.08
C SER A 115 11.90 3.49 0.43
N ILE A 116 12.95 4.21 0.81
CA ILE A 116 13.40 4.33 2.21
C ILE A 116 13.36 5.80 2.61
N TYR A 117 12.69 6.09 3.72
CA TYR A 117 12.57 7.43 4.28
C TYR A 117 13.04 7.40 5.73
N GLY A 118 13.63 8.50 6.20
CA GLY A 118 14.00 8.66 7.59
C GLY A 118 13.83 10.10 8.04
N GLY A 119 13.68 10.29 9.34
CA GLY A 119 13.53 11.63 9.91
C GLY A 119 13.46 11.61 11.43
N PHE A 120 13.19 12.77 12.00
CA PHE A 120 12.99 12.94 13.43
C PHE A 120 11.78 13.83 13.71
N LYS A 121 11.23 13.70 14.91
CA LYS A 121 10.13 14.49 15.45
C LYS A 121 10.56 15.03 16.82
N LEU A 122 10.26 16.31 17.04
CA LEU A 122 10.44 16.97 18.33
C LEU A 122 9.04 17.27 18.90
N ASP A 123 8.78 16.81 20.12
CA ASP A 123 7.52 17.01 20.83
C ASP A 123 7.85 17.65 22.20
N PHE A 124 7.50 18.93 22.39
CA PHE A 124 7.79 19.72 23.60
C PHE A 124 6.58 19.88 24.51
#